data_AF-B9TP48-F1
#
_entry.id   AF-B9TP48-F1
#
_cell.length_a   1.000
_cell.length_b   1.000
_cell.length_c   1.000
_cell.angle_alpha   90.00
_cell.angle_beta   90.00
_cell.angle_gamma   90.00
#
_symmetry.space_group_name_H-M   'P 1'
#
loop_
_entity.id
_entity.type
_entity.pdbx_description
1 polymer ?
#
loop_
_entity_poly.entity_id
_entity_poly.type
_entity_poly.pdbx_seq_one_letter_code
_entity_poly.pdbx_strand_id
1 'polypeptide(L)'
;MRGLTFDELFAMLLAVRLSPDDVARLREWIVGIADPGECIALIEQAAVGRPCPHCGCVRKHRCGQASGLQRFRCLKCGRSHNALTGTPLARLRKKELWLPYLQCVLDSRTVRDAAQVVGVHRTTSFRWRHRFVPGAMRDRPATLSAIVEADET
;
A
#
# COMPACT_ATOMS: atom_id res chain seq x y z
N MET A 1 -7.98 -25.21 -18.37
CA MET A 1 -7.95 -23.74 -18.21
C MET A 1 -6.90 -23.42 -17.15
N ARG A 2 -5.74 -22.85 -17.51
CA ARG A 2 -4.74 -22.42 -16.51
C ARG A 2 -5.33 -21.23 -15.76
N GLY A 3 -5.43 -21.33 -14.43
CA GLY A 3 -5.84 -20.21 -13.59
C GLY A 3 -4.74 -19.16 -13.54
N LEU A 4 -5.14 -17.89 -13.51
CA LEU A 4 -4.23 -16.76 -13.31
C LEU A 4 -3.42 -16.97 -12.01
N THR A 5 -2.10 -16.89 -12.11
CA THR A 5 -1.22 -16.88 -10.95
C THR A 5 -1.40 -15.59 -10.16
N PHE A 6 -1.04 -15.60 -8.87
CA PHE A 6 -1.08 -14.39 -8.05
C PHE A 6 -0.24 -13.26 -8.68
N ASP A 7 0.92 -13.60 -9.26
CA ASP A 7 1.80 -12.61 -9.89
C ASP A 7 1.18 -12.00 -11.16
N GLU A 8 0.45 -12.79 -11.97
CA GLU A 8 -0.27 -12.28 -13.14
C GLU A 8 -1.46 -11.39 -12.73
N LEU A 9 -2.25 -11.83 -11.75
CA LEU A 9 -3.36 -11.04 -11.20
C LEU A 9 -2.83 -9.74 -10.56
N PHE A 10 -1.70 -9.82 -9.87
CA PHE A 10 -1.05 -8.68 -9.25
C PHE A 10 -0.46 -7.71 -10.28
N ALA A 11 0.15 -8.20 -11.36
CA ALA A 11 0.62 -7.38 -12.48
C ALA A 11 -0.54 -6.68 -13.21
N MET A 12 -1.67 -7.37 -13.40
CA MET A 12 -2.88 -6.76 -13.98
C MET A 12 -3.46 -5.65 -13.08
N LEU A 13 -3.46 -5.85 -11.77
CA LEU A 13 -3.88 -4.81 -10.83
C LEU A 13 -2.93 -3.60 -10.81
N LEU A 14 -1.64 -3.82 -11.06
CA LEU A 14 -0.65 -2.74 -11.22
C LEU A 14 -0.77 -2.01 -12.56
N ALA A 15 -1.48 -2.58 -13.55
CA ALA A 15 -1.75 -1.94 -14.83
C ALA A 15 -2.92 -0.94 -14.76
N VAL A 16 -3.63 -0.87 -13.63
CA VAL A 16 -4.63 0.18 -13.36
C VAL A 16 -3.89 1.50 -13.20
N ARG A 17 -3.79 2.26 -14.29
CA ARG A 17 -3.32 3.65 -14.26
C ARG A 17 -4.46 4.52 -13.74
N LEU A 18 -4.23 5.17 -12.59
CA LEU A 18 -5.10 6.24 -12.12
C LEU A 18 -5.01 7.39 -13.12
N SER A 19 -6.15 7.97 -13.49
CA SER A 19 -6.17 9.20 -14.29
C SER A 19 -5.53 10.35 -13.50
N PRO A 20 -5.05 11.42 -14.16
CA PRO A 20 -4.57 12.62 -13.46
C PRO A 20 -5.59 13.18 -12.47
N ASP A 21 -6.88 13.14 -12.82
CA ASP A 21 -7.98 13.61 -11.99
C ASP A 21 -8.20 12.71 -10.76
N ASP A 22 -8.07 11.39 -10.92
CA ASP A 22 -8.14 10.45 -9.79
C ASP A 22 -6.95 10.66 -8.84
N VAL A 23 -5.76 10.91 -9.38
CA VAL A 23 -4.57 11.22 -8.58
C VAL A 23 -4.77 12.54 -7.83
N ALA A 24 -5.29 13.59 -8.47
CA ALA A 24 -5.57 14.87 -7.82
C ALA A 24 -6.58 14.72 -6.68
N ARG A 25 -7.69 14.02 -6.93
CA ARG A 25 -8.71 13.73 -5.91
C ARG A 25 -8.16 12.91 -4.75
N LEU A 26 -7.30 11.93 -5.05
CA LEU A 26 -6.65 11.11 -4.03
C LEU A 26 -5.72 11.96 -3.16
N ARG A 27 -4.96 12.90 -3.74
CA ARG A 27 -4.11 13.82 -2.99
C ARG A 27 -4.93 14.70 -2.06
N GLU A 28 -5.98 15.34 -2.57
CA GLU A 28 -6.87 16.20 -1.76
C GLU A 28 -7.48 15.41 -0.60
N TRP A 29 -7.95 14.20 -0.88
CA TRP A 29 -8.51 13.32 0.15
C TRP A 29 -7.47 12.95 1.20
N ILE A 30 -6.25 12.55 0.82
CA ILE A 30 -5.18 12.20 1.78
C ILE A 30 -4.78 13.41 2.64
N VAL A 31 -4.69 14.61 2.05
CA VAL A 31 -4.40 15.85 2.78
C VAL A 31 -5.50 16.20 3.78
N GLY A 32 -6.76 15.88 3.46
CA GLY A 32 -7.90 16.11 4.35
C GLY A 32 -8.00 15.16 5.55
N ILE A 33 -7.13 14.14 5.64
CA ILE A 33 -7.14 13.17 6.74
C ILE A 33 -6.43 13.77 7.95
N ALA A 34 -7.18 13.92 9.05
CA ALA A 34 -6.72 14.62 10.25
C ALA A 34 -6.22 13.67 11.34
N ASP A 35 -6.77 12.45 11.42
CA ASP A 35 -6.40 11.46 12.44
C ASP A 35 -5.57 10.30 11.85
N PRO A 36 -4.36 10.02 12.39
CA PRO A 36 -3.60 8.83 12.02
C PRO A 36 -4.36 7.49 12.20
N GLY A 37 -5.39 7.45 13.06
CA GLY A 37 -6.30 6.32 13.21
C GLY A 37 -7.14 5.99 11.96
N GLU A 38 -7.37 6.96 11.07
CA GLU A 38 -8.17 6.78 9.85
C GLU A 38 -7.56 5.73 8.93
N CYS A 39 -6.22 5.66 8.81
CA CYS A 39 -5.57 4.63 7.99
C CYS A 39 -5.90 3.22 8.48
N ILE A 40 -5.87 3.02 9.80
CA ILE A 40 -6.21 1.73 10.42
C ILE A 40 -7.68 1.40 10.18
N ALA A 41 -8.58 2.37 10.40
CA ALA A 41 -10.01 2.19 10.18
C ALA A 41 -10.32 1.82 8.72
N LEU A 42 -9.68 2.49 7.75
CA LEU A 42 -9.81 2.19 6.33
C LEU A 42 -9.36 0.76 6.00
N ILE A 43 -8.22 0.33 6.54
CA ILE A 43 -7.71 -1.04 6.37
C ILE A 43 -8.70 -2.07 6.94
N GLU A 44 -9.24 -1.82 8.13
CA GLU A 44 -10.19 -2.72 8.77
C GLU A 44 -11.52 -2.77 8.02
N GLN A 45 -12.04 -1.62 7.59
CA GLN A 45 -13.26 -1.50 6.82
C GLN A 45 -13.14 -2.25 5.49
N ALA A 46 -12.03 -2.10 4.78
CA ALA A 46 -11.77 -2.81 3.52
C ALA A 46 -11.66 -4.35 3.70
N ALA A 47 -11.44 -4.82 4.93
CA ALA A 47 -11.33 -6.24 5.26
C ALA A 47 -12.60 -6.84 5.87
N VAL A 48 -13.64 -6.03 6.10
CA VAL A 48 -14.96 -6.52 6.55
C VAL A 48 -15.49 -7.53 5.52
N GLY A 49 -16.07 -8.62 6.02
CA GLY A 49 -16.62 -9.68 5.17
C GLY A 49 -15.60 -10.58 4.46
N ARG A 50 -14.31 -10.24 4.44
CA ARG A 50 -13.30 -11.07 3.75
C ARG A 50 -13.21 -12.47 4.39
N PRO A 51 -13.22 -13.56 3.60
CA PRO A 51 -13.03 -14.90 4.13
C PRO A 51 -11.61 -15.10 4.66
N CYS A 52 -11.38 -16.22 5.37
CA CYS A 52 -10.06 -16.60 5.82
C CYS A 52 -9.08 -16.71 4.63
N PRO A 53 -7.95 -16.01 4.64
CA PRO A 53 -7.00 -16.01 3.51
C PRO A 53 -6.27 -17.35 3.33
N HIS A 54 -6.40 -18.28 4.27
CA HIS A 54 -5.76 -19.61 4.20
C HIS A 54 -6.67 -20.71 3.66
N CYS A 55 -7.99 -20.61 3.84
CA CYS A 55 -8.91 -21.71 3.55
C CYS A 55 -10.28 -21.28 3.00
N GLY A 56 -10.50 -19.99 2.77
CA GLY A 56 -11.76 -19.45 2.24
C GLY A 56 -12.95 -19.46 3.20
N CYS A 57 -12.79 -19.96 4.43
CA CYS A 57 -13.90 -20.01 5.38
C CYS A 57 -14.31 -18.61 5.86
N VAL A 58 -15.61 -18.30 5.82
CA VAL A 58 -16.18 -17.04 6.32
C VAL A 58 -16.30 -16.99 7.84
N ARG A 59 -16.39 -18.16 8.50
CA ARG A 59 -16.58 -18.28 9.95
C ARG A 59 -15.26 -18.03 10.68
N LYS A 60 -15.23 -16.96 11.48
CA LYS A 60 -14.07 -16.53 12.27
C LYS A 60 -14.55 -15.80 13.52
N HIS A 61 -13.76 -15.81 14.59
CA HIS A 61 -13.99 -14.99 15.78
C HIS A 61 -12.84 -13.99 15.97
N ARG A 62 -13.14 -12.88 16.65
CA ARG A 62 -12.17 -11.85 17.05
C ARG A 62 -11.35 -12.38 18.23
N CYS A 63 -10.01 -12.30 18.17
CA CYS A 63 -9.10 -12.82 19.19
C CYS A 63 -8.00 -11.82 19.56
N GLY A 64 -8.44 -10.63 19.99
CA GLY A 64 -7.56 -9.52 20.37
C GLY A 64 -7.06 -8.71 19.17
N GLN A 65 -6.08 -7.84 19.41
CA GLN A 65 -5.50 -6.97 18.39
C GLN A 65 -3.98 -7.14 18.34
N ALA A 66 -3.39 -6.91 17.18
CA ALA A 66 -1.94 -6.90 17.03
C ALA A 66 -1.52 -5.84 16.01
N SER A 67 -0.58 -4.98 16.41
CA SER A 67 -0.02 -3.94 15.52
C SER A 67 -1.06 -2.95 14.99
N GLY A 68 -2.04 -2.61 15.83
CA GLY A 68 -3.15 -1.71 15.50
C GLY A 68 -4.23 -2.33 14.63
N LEU A 69 -4.27 -3.66 14.44
CA LEU A 69 -5.33 -4.32 13.66
C LEU A 69 -6.00 -5.43 14.47
N GLN A 70 -7.30 -5.59 14.25
CA GLN A 70 -8.09 -6.73 14.72
C GLN A 70 -7.50 -8.04 14.22
N ARG A 71 -7.24 -8.96 15.16
CA ARG A 71 -6.86 -10.34 14.88
C ARG A 71 -8.09 -11.21 14.86
N PHE A 72 -8.16 -12.09 13.86
CA PHE A 72 -9.21 -13.08 13.72
C PHE A 72 -8.60 -14.48 13.77
N ARG A 73 -9.33 -15.42 14.36
CA ARG A 73 -9.01 -16.86 14.29
C ARG A 73 -10.12 -17.57 13.52
N CYS A 74 -9.73 -18.27 12.47
CA CYS A 74 -10.65 -19.02 11.61
C CYS A 74 -11.19 -20.24 12.37
N LEU A 75 -12.51 -20.47 12.27
CA LEU A 75 -13.15 -21.62 12.92
C LEU A 75 -12.97 -22.94 12.16
N LYS A 76 -12.56 -22.91 10.88
CA LYS A 76 -12.30 -24.11 10.07
C LYS A 76 -10.84 -24.59 10.20
N CYS A 77 -9.87 -23.74 9.89
CA CYS A 77 -8.46 -24.12 9.86
C CYS A 77 -7.68 -23.76 11.13
N GLY A 78 -8.31 -23.08 12.09
CA GLY A 78 -7.68 -22.64 13.34
C GLY A 78 -6.62 -21.54 13.21
N ARG A 79 -6.21 -21.16 11.99
CA ARG A 79 -5.14 -20.16 11.78
C ARG A 79 -5.60 -18.74 12.11
N SER A 80 -4.68 -17.94 12.64
CA SER A 80 -4.89 -16.51 12.88
C SER A 80 -4.55 -15.67 11.66
N HIS A 81 -5.32 -14.61 11.43
CA HIS A 81 -5.10 -13.63 10.37
C HIS A 81 -5.60 -12.26 10.81
N ASN A 82 -5.28 -11.22 10.04
CA ASN A 82 -5.79 -9.86 10.18
C ASN A 82 -6.13 -9.30 8.79
N ALA A 83 -6.56 -8.02 8.74
CA ALA A 83 -6.94 -7.33 7.51
C ALA A 83 -5.87 -7.35 6.40
N LEU A 84 -4.58 -7.39 6.77
CA LEU A 84 -3.46 -7.36 5.82
C LEU A 84 -2.84 -8.74 5.56
N THR A 85 -3.39 -9.81 6.13
CA THR A 85 -2.84 -11.16 5.92
C THR A 85 -3.06 -11.59 4.47
N GLY A 86 -1.99 -12.01 3.80
CA GLY A 86 -2.02 -12.37 2.38
C GLY A 86 -1.86 -11.19 1.43
N THR A 87 -1.61 -9.97 1.93
CA THR A 87 -1.31 -8.81 1.07
C THR A 87 0.18 -8.48 1.08
N PRO A 88 0.69 -7.74 0.06
CA PRO A 88 2.07 -7.24 0.07
C PRO A 88 2.40 -6.35 1.27
N LEU A 89 1.38 -5.74 1.89
CA LEU A 89 1.51 -4.86 3.05
C LEU A 89 1.51 -5.62 4.39
N ALA A 90 1.42 -6.96 4.36
CA ALA A 90 1.51 -7.79 5.55
C ALA A 90 2.79 -7.48 6.35
N ARG A 91 2.64 -7.46 7.69
CA ARG A 91 3.72 -7.24 8.68
C ARG A 91 4.38 -5.85 8.65
N LEU A 92 3.98 -4.96 7.75
CA LEU A 92 4.42 -3.58 7.81
C LEU A 92 3.88 -2.90 9.09
N ARG A 93 4.74 -2.11 9.72
CA ARG A 93 4.47 -1.38 10.98
C ARG A 93 4.16 0.10 10.67
N LYS A 94 3.79 0.84 11.71
CA LYS A 94 3.47 2.27 11.68
C LYS A 94 2.41 2.64 10.63
N LYS A 95 1.24 1.99 10.70
CA LYS A 95 0.15 2.15 9.73
C LYS A 95 -0.42 3.57 9.75
N GLU A 96 -0.40 4.16 10.94
CA GLU A 96 -0.74 5.54 11.22
C GLU A 96 0.08 6.55 10.39
N LEU A 97 1.25 6.15 9.87
CA LEU A 97 2.11 6.99 9.04
C LEU A 97 1.99 6.70 7.54
N TRP A 98 1.16 5.74 7.13
CA TRP A 98 1.11 5.29 5.74
C TRP A 98 0.44 6.31 4.82
N LEU A 99 -0.57 7.04 5.29
CA LEU A 99 -1.25 8.05 4.47
C LEU A 99 -0.33 9.25 4.16
N PRO A 100 0.35 9.88 5.14
CA PRO A 100 1.38 10.88 4.84
C PRO A 100 2.51 10.35 3.94
N TYR A 101 2.88 9.08 4.11
CA TYR A 101 3.86 8.44 3.24
C TYR A 101 3.34 8.26 1.81
N LEU A 102 2.09 7.86 1.63
CA LEU A 102 1.46 7.75 0.32
C LEU A 102 1.36 9.12 -0.37
N GLN A 103 1.09 10.19 0.37
CA GLN A 103 1.17 11.55 -0.17
C GLN A 103 2.57 11.84 -0.74
N CYS A 104 3.63 11.50 0.00
CA CYS A 104 5.00 11.64 -0.50
C CYS A 104 5.27 10.82 -1.78
N VAL A 105 4.66 9.64 -1.89
CA VAL A 105 4.76 8.80 -3.09
C VAL A 105 4.05 9.45 -4.27
N LEU A 106 2.84 10.00 -4.07
CA LEU A 106 2.07 10.69 -5.09
C LEU A 106 2.79 11.95 -5.57
N ASP A 107 3.46 12.67 -4.65
CA ASP A 107 4.30 13.84 -4.94
C ASP A 107 5.65 13.48 -5.58
N SER A 108 5.89 12.22 -5.93
CA SER A 108 7.13 11.73 -6.53
C SER A 108 8.39 12.00 -5.68
N ARG A 109 8.24 12.16 -4.35
CA ARG A 109 9.38 12.39 -3.45
C ARG A 109 10.31 11.19 -3.44
N THR A 110 11.60 11.46 -3.23
CA THR A 110 12.60 10.40 -3.06
C THR A 110 12.35 9.61 -1.78
N VAL A 111 12.85 8.38 -1.71
CA VAL A 111 12.76 7.54 -0.50
C VAL A 111 13.34 8.23 0.74
N ARG A 112 14.42 9.03 0.57
CA ARG A 112 15.08 9.74 1.67
C ARG A 112 14.24 10.93 2.15
N ASP A 113 13.74 11.73 1.22
CA ASP A 113 12.90 12.88 1.53
C ASP A 113 11.59 12.43 2.21
N ALA A 114 10.91 11.43 1.66
CA ALA A 114 9.71 10.83 2.29
C ALA A 114 9.99 10.27 3.69
N ALA A 115 11.19 9.74 3.94
CA ALA A 115 11.58 9.27 5.26
C ALA A 115 11.72 10.42 6.27
N GLN A 116 12.28 11.56 5.84
CA GLN A 116 12.42 12.76 6.66
C GLN A 116 11.06 13.37 6.97
N VAL A 117 10.23 13.58 5.94
CA VAL A 117 8.87 14.16 6.07
C VAL A 117 8.01 13.36 7.04
N VAL A 118 8.02 12.04 6.95
CA VAL A 118 7.17 11.16 7.76
C VAL A 118 7.82 10.77 9.10
N GLY A 119 9.08 11.14 9.35
CA GLY A 119 9.77 10.85 10.60
C GLY A 119 10.10 9.36 10.79
N VAL A 120 10.54 8.67 9.73
CA VAL A 120 10.93 7.25 9.79
C VAL A 120 12.36 7.03 9.30
N HIS A 121 12.98 5.93 9.71
CA HIS A 121 14.30 5.57 9.21
C HIS A 121 14.27 5.24 7.71
N ARG A 122 15.30 5.63 6.95
CA ARG A 122 15.40 5.43 5.50
C ARG A 122 15.12 4.00 5.03
N THR A 123 15.52 2.99 5.81
CA THR A 123 15.28 1.57 5.47
C THR A 123 13.82 1.17 5.65
N THR A 124 13.10 1.82 6.56
CA THR A 124 11.64 1.64 6.71
C THR A 124 10.92 2.23 5.51
N SER A 125 11.25 3.48 5.16
CA SER A 125 10.74 4.14 3.95
C SER A 125 11.04 3.32 2.69
N PHE A 126 12.25 2.79 2.52
CA PHE A 126 12.61 1.96 1.37
C PHE A 126 11.77 0.67 1.30
N ARG A 127 11.60 -0.02 2.45
CA ARG A 127 10.74 -1.21 2.53
C ARG A 127 9.29 -0.89 2.20
N TRP A 128 8.77 0.25 2.64
CA TRP A 128 7.44 0.71 2.29
C TRP A 128 7.31 0.97 0.80
N ARG A 129 8.24 1.72 0.19
CA ARG A 129 8.23 2.02 -1.25
C ARG A 129 8.08 0.76 -2.09
N HIS A 130 8.87 -0.27 -1.78
CA HIS A 130 8.86 -1.54 -2.51
C HIS A 130 7.53 -2.30 -2.37
N ARG A 131 6.81 -2.15 -1.25
CA ARG A 131 5.55 -2.86 -1.01
C ARG A 131 4.32 -2.09 -1.47
N PHE A 132 4.37 -0.75 -1.43
CA PHE A 132 3.31 0.12 -1.91
C PHE A 132 3.34 0.32 -3.42
N VAL A 133 4.52 0.36 -4.03
CA VAL A 133 4.67 0.55 -5.48
C VAL A 133 5.53 -0.58 -6.07
N PRO A 134 4.99 -1.80 -6.15
CA PRO A 134 5.66 -2.88 -6.86
C PRO A 134 5.80 -2.48 -8.34
N GLY A 135 7.03 -2.37 -8.83
CA GLY A 135 7.31 -1.93 -10.20
C GLY A 135 7.98 -0.55 -10.33
N ALA A 136 7.93 0.32 -9.32
CA ALA A 136 8.60 1.63 -9.38
C ALA A 136 10.15 1.57 -9.47
N MET A 137 10.75 0.40 -9.22
CA MET A 137 12.18 0.20 -9.47
C MET A 137 12.49 -0.31 -10.90
N ARG A 138 11.47 -0.68 -11.68
CA ARG A 138 11.61 -1.07 -13.09
C ARG A 138 11.40 0.10 -14.04
N ASP A 139 10.74 1.16 -13.58
CA ASP A 139 10.56 2.41 -14.32
C ASP A 139 11.75 3.36 -14.10
N ARG A 140 12.97 2.81 -14.21
CA ARG A 140 14.12 3.65 -14.54
C ARG A 140 13.95 3.90 -16.04
N PRO A 141 13.68 5.14 -16.51
CA PRO A 141 13.67 5.39 -17.94
C PRO A 141 15.02 4.90 -18.48
N ALA A 142 14.96 3.90 -19.35
CA ALA A 142 16.10 3.56 -20.17
C ALA A 142 16.40 4.83 -20.97
N THR A 143 17.49 5.51 -20.62
CA THR A 143 18.06 6.66 -21.33
C THR A 143 17.11 7.86 -21.54
N LEU A 144 17.31 8.93 -20.76
CA LEU A 144 17.02 10.28 -21.24
C LEU A 144 18.03 10.60 -22.34
N SER A 145 17.72 10.17 -23.56
CA SER A 145 18.43 10.59 -24.76
C SER A 145 17.57 11.59 -25.53
N ALA A 146 18.13 12.80 -25.72
CA ALA A 146 17.75 13.81 -26.72
C ALA A 146 16.41 14.54 -26.46
N ILE A 147 16.29 15.89 -26.40
CA ILE A 147 17.14 17.06 -26.66
C ILE A 147 16.65 18.15 -25.69
N VAL A 148 17.55 18.89 -25.04
CA VAL A 148 17.21 20.16 -24.37
C VAL A 148 17.53 21.26 -25.37
N GLU A 149 16.49 21.89 -25.92
CA GLU A 149 16.62 23.15 -26.64
C GLU A 149 16.50 24.25 -25.58
N ALA A 150 17.63 24.87 -25.25
CA ALA A 150 17.67 26.09 -24.47
C ALA A 150 17.55 27.25 -25.46
N ASP A 151 16.47 28.02 -25.38
CA ASP A 151 16.41 29.35 -25.98
C ASP A 151 16.71 30.36 -24.86
N GLU A 152 17.79 31.11 -25.04
CA GLU A 152 18.22 32.19 -24.15
C GLU A 152 17.38 33.45 -24.44
N THR A 153 17.00 34.17 -23.39
CA THR A 153 16.80 35.64 -23.46
C THR A 153 17.61 36.28 -22.35
#